data_AF-A0A972M6Z0-F1
#
_entry.id   AF-A0A972M6Z0-F1
#
_cell.length_a   1.000
_cell.length_b   1.000
_cell.length_c   1.000
_cell.angle_alpha   90.00
_cell.angle_beta   90.00
_cell.angle_gamma   90.00
#
_symmetry.space_group_name_H-M   'P 1'
#
loop_
_entity.id
_entity.type
_entity.pdbx_description
1 polymer ?
#
loop_
_entity_poly.entity_id
_entity_poly.type
_entity_poly.pdbx_seq_one_letter_code
_entity_poly.pdbx_strand_id
1 'polypeptide(L)'
;MKEIFQEIRSLFQDLNIAYLNQYVDDLEKSIDKVHIAFVGEYNAGKSSLINTLIGQNVLAERDLPTTNRVVLVTNCDIVQRKKLDKFTELLCIDEPRLENIVLVDTPGLSSAVKEHEAALFKYLHKADLLVFVAPSLRPYTKEIENLLKELMEKHSTQLAYVINIFEDPTLYLEDPKKIDRLKEFVREKLSQFLSSEDVKDLKIFTFNLRLVRKGDKRYLELVKEFEEFKKFIFDEVAEKAKKLKFASIKEKLLKLLSSREIQEKKEKFKNLQQKLSTLKAKKESINKLAEQFKQEELQNIEKILNTFF
;
A
#
# COMPACT_ATOMS: atom_id res chain seq x y z
N MET A 1 -3.84 5.46 -11.61
CA MET A 1 -3.53 4.02 -11.37
C MET A 1 -4.58 3.14 -12.02
N LYS A 2 -5.84 3.16 -11.58
CA LYS A 2 -6.94 2.48 -12.29
C LYS A 2 -6.97 2.79 -13.79
N GLU A 3 -6.75 4.06 -14.16
CA GLU A 3 -6.62 4.51 -15.56
C GLU A 3 -5.46 3.83 -16.31
N ILE A 4 -4.28 3.69 -15.70
CA ILE A 4 -3.12 3.03 -16.33
C ILE A 4 -3.43 1.55 -16.60
N PHE A 5 -4.04 0.85 -15.64
CA PHE A 5 -4.46 -0.54 -15.82
C PHE A 5 -5.54 -0.67 -16.89
N GLN A 6 -6.47 0.29 -16.98
CA GLN A 6 -7.46 0.35 -18.05
C GLN A 6 -6.81 0.57 -19.43
N GLU A 7 -5.86 1.49 -19.55
CA GLU A 7 -5.11 1.73 -20.79
C GLU A 7 -4.33 0.48 -21.22
N ILE A 8 -3.67 -0.21 -20.29
CA ILE A 8 -2.94 -1.46 -20.58
C ILE A 8 -3.91 -2.54 -21.07
N ARG A 9 -5.07 -2.70 -20.44
CA ARG A 9 -6.10 -3.65 -20.88
C ARG A 9 -6.63 -3.32 -22.28
N SER A 10 -6.85 -2.04 -22.60
CA SER A 10 -7.24 -1.60 -23.94
C SER A 10 -6.18 -1.96 -24.97
N LEU A 11 -4.91 -1.71 -24.66
CA LEU A 11 -3.79 -2.07 -25.53
C LEU A 11 -3.70 -3.59 -25.74
N PHE A 12 -3.97 -4.39 -24.71
CA PHE A 12 -3.98 -5.85 -24.83
C PHE A 12 -5.12 -6.38 -25.69
N GLN A 13 -6.27 -5.71 -25.69
CA GLN A 13 -7.37 -6.00 -26.62
C GLN A 13 -6.96 -5.72 -28.06
N ASP A 14 -6.40 -4.53 -28.34
CA ASP A 14 -5.97 -4.12 -29.68
C ASP A 14 -4.88 -5.05 -30.27
N LEU A 15 -4.01 -5.57 -29.41
CA LEU A 15 -2.94 -6.50 -29.77
C LEU A 15 -3.37 -7.98 -29.77
N ASN A 16 -4.64 -8.28 -29.49
CA ASN A 16 -5.17 -9.63 -29.39
C ASN A 16 -4.34 -10.52 -28.43
N ILE A 17 -4.03 -9.97 -27.24
CA ILE A 17 -3.32 -10.61 -26.11
C ILE A 17 -4.12 -10.47 -24.81
N ALA A 18 -5.46 -10.43 -24.90
CA ALA A 18 -6.33 -10.27 -23.74
C ALA A 18 -6.16 -11.37 -22.67
N TYR A 19 -5.55 -12.52 -23.01
CA TYR A 19 -5.20 -13.56 -22.02
C TYR A 19 -4.22 -13.06 -20.95
N LEU A 20 -3.43 -12.01 -21.24
CA LEU A 20 -2.57 -11.34 -20.26
C LEU A 20 -3.33 -10.40 -19.32
N ASN A 21 -4.62 -10.13 -19.57
CA ASN A 21 -5.44 -9.35 -18.63
C ASN A 21 -5.49 -10.02 -17.27
N GLN A 22 -5.49 -11.36 -17.19
CA GLN A 22 -5.43 -12.05 -15.90
C GLN A 22 -4.15 -11.70 -15.13
N TYR A 23 -2.99 -11.65 -15.79
CA TYR A 23 -1.73 -11.24 -15.16
C TYR A 23 -1.78 -9.79 -14.69
N VAL A 24 -2.41 -8.91 -15.47
CA VAL A 24 -2.60 -7.49 -15.11
C VAL A 24 -3.60 -7.33 -13.96
N ASP A 25 -4.66 -8.13 -13.93
CA ASP A 25 -5.64 -8.18 -12.84
C ASP A 25 -4.99 -8.70 -11.57
N ASP A 26 -4.12 -9.70 -11.67
CA ASP A 26 -3.35 -10.22 -10.56
C ASP A 26 -2.32 -9.17 -10.08
N LEU A 27 -1.71 -8.40 -10.99
CA LEU A 27 -0.83 -7.28 -10.64
C LEU A 27 -1.58 -6.11 -10.00
N GLU A 28 -2.79 -5.80 -10.47
CA GLU A 28 -3.65 -4.75 -9.92
C GLU A 28 -4.20 -5.16 -8.56
N LYS A 29 -4.61 -6.43 -8.39
CA LYS A 29 -4.98 -7.00 -7.09
C LYS A 29 -3.78 -7.15 -6.17
N SER A 30 -2.58 -7.35 -6.73
CA SER A 30 -1.30 -7.29 -6.01
C SER A 30 -0.76 -5.87 -5.86
N ILE A 31 -1.55 -4.83 -6.13
CA ILE A 31 -1.28 -3.52 -5.51
C ILE A 31 -1.55 -3.73 -4.02
N ASP A 32 -0.58 -4.38 -3.38
CA ASP A 32 -0.68 -4.80 -2.00
C ASP A 32 -0.79 -3.53 -1.17
N LYS A 33 -1.86 -3.47 -0.37
CA LYS A 33 -2.00 -2.48 0.68
C LYS A 33 -0.74 -2.48 1.54
N VAL A 34 -0.41 -1.34 2.11
CA VAL A 34 0.73 -1.19 3.01
C VAL A 34 0.38 -1.88 4.32
N HIS A 35 1.14 -2.90 4.70
CA HIS A 35 0.93 -3.63 5.94
C HIS A 35 1.71 -2.95 7.07
N ILE A 36 0.98 -2.42 8.06
CA ILE A 36 1.55 -1.76 9.23
C ILE A 36 1.24 -2.63 10.45
N ALA A 37 2.27 -3.28 10.99
CA ALA A 37 2.11 -4.18 12.13
C ALA A 37 2.41 -3.51 13.45
N PHE A 38 1.45 -3.57 14.37
CA PHE A 38 1.60 -3.07 15.73
C PHE A 38 2.05 -4.23 16.62
N VAL A 39 3.26 -4.13 17.18
CA VAL A 39 3.91 -5.21 17.94
C VAL A 39 4.30 -4.69 19.31
N GLY A 40 4.30 -5.54 20.33
CA GLY A 40 4.67 -5.14 21.69
C GLY A 40 4.11 -6.08 22.75
N GLU A 41 4.50 -5.85 24.00
CA GLU A 41 4.06 -6.65 25.15
C GLU A 41 2.53 -6.70 25.29
N TYR A 42 2.03 -7.70 26.01
CA TYR A 42 0.61 -7.77 26.37
C TYR A 42 0.22 -6.49 27.14
N ASN A 43 -0.94 -5.93 26.82
CA ASN A 43 -1.43 -4.66 27.37
C ASN A 43 -0.58 -3.40 27.11
N ALA A 44 0.39 -3.42 26.18
CA ALA A 44 1.12 -2.21 25.78
C ALA A 44 0.22 -1.12 25.15
N GLY A 45 -1.02 -1.46 24.79
CA GLY A 45 -2.02 -0.52 24.25
C GLY A 45 -2.13 -0.52 22.72
N LYS A 46 -1.72 -1.59 22.03
CA LYS A 46 -1.75 -1.73 20.56
C LYS A 46 -3.16 -1.55 19.97
N SER A 47 -4.14 -2.33 20.41
CA SER A 47 -5.52 -2.23 19.94
C SER A 47 -6.13 -0.86 20.27
N SER A 48 -5.79 -0.29 21.44
CA SER A 48 -6.21 1.06 21.83
C SER A 48 -5.57 2.14 20.95
N LEU A 49 -4.31 1.98 20.57
CA LEU A 49 -3.62 2.86 19.63
C LEU A 49 -4.29 2.82 18.27
N ILE A 50 -4.57 1.63 17.73
CA ILE A 50 -5.26 1.46 16.44
C ILE A 50 -6.66 2.11 16.48
N ASN A 51 -7.46 1.84 17.53
CA ASN A 51 -8.76 2.48 17.70
C ASN A 51 -8.65 4.01 17.75
N THR A 52 -7.64 4.56 18.43
CA THR A 52 -7.42 6.01 18.50
C THR A 52 -6.97 6.60 17.16
N LEU A 53 -6.12 5.88 16.43
CA LEU A 53 -5.61 6.25 15.11
C LEU A 53 -6.74 6.32 14.06
N ILE A 54 -7.61 5.31 14.07
CA ILE A 54 -8.83 5.27 13.24
C ILE A 54 -9.86 6.28 13.75
N GLY A 55 -9.92 6.54 15.06
CA GLY A 55 -10.97 7.36 15.67
C GLY A 55 -12.29 6.59 15.88
N GLN A 56 -12.24 5.25 15.82
CA GLN A 56 -13.38 4.36 16.01
C GLN A 56 -12.98 3.23 16.98
N ASN A 57 -13.90 2.78 17.82
CA ASN A 57 -13.65 1.68 18.77
C ASN A 57 -14.08 0.33 18.15
N VAL A 58 -13.22 -0.26 17.33
CA VAL A 58 -13.53 -1.44 16.50
C VAL A 58 -12.79 -2.71 16.94
N LEU A 59 -11.67 -2.54 17.64
CA LEU A 59 -10.90 -3.61 18.27
C LEU A 59 -11.21 -3.70 19.76
N ALA A 60 -11.19 -4.91 20.31
CA ALA A 60 -11.33 -5.12 21.74
C ALA A 60 -10.05 -4.67 22.47
N GLU A 61 -10.18 -3.72 23.41
CA GLU A 61 -9.03 -3.19 24.16
C GLU A 61 -8.73 -3.99 25.45
N ARG A 62 -9.63 -4.91 25.83
CA ARG A 62 -9.48 -5.80 26.98
C ARG A 62 -10.15 -7.13 26.68
N ASP A 63 -9.34 -8.14 26.36
CA ASP A 63 -9.80 -9.52 26.38
C ASP A 63 -9.03 -10.28 27.46
N LEU A 64 -9.81 -10.95 28.33
CA LEU A 64 -9.35 -12.12 29.08
C LEU A 64 -8.61 -13.06 28.10
N PRO A 65 -7.56 -13.80 28.54
CA PRO A 65 -6.63 -14.49 27.65
C PRO A 65 -7.30 -15.65 26.91
N THR A 66 -8.04 -15.40 25.84
CA THR A 66 -8.80 -16.46 25.16
C THR A 66 -8.82 -16.40 23.64
N THR A 67 -8.28 -15.36 22.97
CA THR A 67 -8.02 -15.44 21.53
C THR A 67 -6.72 -14.73 21.11
N ASN A 68 -5.62 -15.50 21.01
CA ASN A 68 -4.35 -15.09 20.38
C ASN A 68 -4.52 -14.96 18.84
N ARG A 69 -5.31 -14.00 18.36
CA ARG A 69 -5.55 -13.80 16.92
C ARG A 69 -4.93 -12.50 16.42
N VAL A 70 -4.35 -12.57 15.23
CA VAL A 70 -3.94 -11.39 14.45
C VAL A 70 -5.19 -10.82 13.78
N VAL A 71 -5.43 -9.51 13.94
CA VAL A 71 -6.57 -8.83 13.32
C VAL A 71 -6.06 -7.87 12.25
N LEU A 72 -6.47 -8.09 11.01
CA LEU A 72 -6.20 -7.22 9.88
C LEU A 72 -7.33 -6.21 9.75
N VAL A 73 -7.05 -4.91 9.89
CA VAL A 73 -8.04 -3.83 9.78
C VAL A 73 -7.79 -3.05 8.50
N THR A 74 -8.81 -2.92 7.65
CA THR A 74 -8.69 -2.21 6.37
C THR A 74 -10.03 -1.67 5.87
N ASN A 75 -9.98 -0.74 4.91
CA ASN A 75 -11.17 -0.19 4.27
C ASN A 75 -11.83 -1.20 3.33
N CYS A 76 -13.16 -1.31 3.40
CA CYS A 76 -13.99 -2.12 2.49
C CYS A 76 -15.36 -1.48 2.28
N ASP A 77 -15.98 -1.70 1.11
CA ASP A 77 -17.34 -1.23 0.80
C ASP A 77 -18.41 -1.86 1.71
N ILE A 78 -18.13 -3.08 2.21
CA ILE A 78 -19.01 -3.83 3.11
C ILE A 78 -18.28 -4.03 4.43
N VAL A 79 -18.82 -3.41 5.49
CA VAL A 79 -18.33 -3.59 6.87
C VAL A 79 -18.62 -5.02 7.32
N GLN A 80 -17.58 -5.75 7.71
CA GLN A 80 -17.71 -7.14 8.16
C GLN A 80 -16.50 -7.60 8.96
N ARG A 81 -16.71 -8.58 9.82
CA ARG A 81 -15.64 -9.34 10.47
C ARG A 81 -15.63 -10.77 9.92
N LYS A 82 -14.53 -11.17 9.29
CA LYS A 82 -14.38 -12.48 8.64
C LYS A 82 -13.18 -13.22 9.22
N LYS A 83 -13.36 -14.48 9.61
CA LYS A 83 -12.23 -15.36 9.94
C LYS A 83 -11.55 -15.77 8.64
N LEU A 84 -10.26 -15.48 8.51
CA LEU A 84 -9.46 -15.90 7.35
C LEU A 84 -8.89 -17.29 7.58
N ASP A 85 -8.42 -17.55 8.79
CA ASP A 85 -7.91 -18.85 9.23
C ASP A 85 -8.07 -19.02 10.76
N LYS A 86 -7.39 -20.02 11.34
CA LYS A 86 -7.47 -20.33 12.78
C LYS A 86 -6.96 -19.19 13.67
N PHE A 87 -6.01 -18.39 13.18
CA PHE A 87 -5.27 -17.38 13.93
C PHE A 87 -5.43 -15.96 13.37
N THR A 88 -6.16 -15.78 12.27
CA THR A 88 -6.31 -14.47 11.62
C THR A 88 -7.76 -14.12 11.32
N GLU A 89 -8.10 -12.88 11.63
CA GLU A 89 -9.37 -12.25 11.30
C GLU A 89 -9.15 -11.02 10.42
N LEU A 90 -10.04 -10.81 9.46
CA LEU A 90 -10.17 -9.58 8.70
C LEU A 90 -11.33 -8.77 9.28
N LEU A 91 -11.06 -7.53 9.63
CA LEU A 91 -12.02 -6.52 10.03
C LEU A 91 -12.08 -5.45 8.95
N CYS A 92 -13.11 -5.55 8.13
CA CYS A 92 -13.47 -4.55 7.12
C CYS A 92 -14.30 -3.45 7.77
N ILE A 93 -13.87 -2.20 7.63
CA ILE A 93 -14.57 -1.00 8.13
C ILE A 93 -14.73 0.04 7.02
N ASP A 94 -15.62 1.01 7.24
CA ASP A 94 -15.71 2.22 6.42
C ASP A 94 -14.73 3.27 6.99
N GLU A 95 -13.53 3.29 6.43
CA GLU A 95 -12.47 4.23 6.78
C GLU A 95 -11.60 4.50 5.54
N PRO A 96 -11.88 5.56 4.77
CA PRO A 96 -11.17 5.87 3.53
C PRO A 96 -9.65 6.02 3.69
N ARG A 97 -9.16 6.45 4.87
CA ARG A 97 -7.71 6.53 5.13
C ARG A 97 -7.02 5.17 5.08
N LEU A 98 -7.76 4.06 5.21
CA LEU A 98 -7.27 2.70 5.09
C LEU A 98 -7.45 2.09 3.70
N GLU A 99 -7.81 2.87 2.68
CA GLU A 99 -7.99 2.35 1.31
C GLU A 99 -6.74 1.63 0.80
N ASN A 100 -5.56 2.14 1.12
CA ASN A 100 -4.27 1.57 0.73
C ASN A 100 -3.46 1.00 1.91
N ILE A 101 -4.07 0.84 3.09
CA ILE A 101 -3.39 0.42 4.32
C ILE A 101 -4.11 -0.77 4.95
N VAL A 102 -3.34 -1.71 5.48
CA VAL A 102 -3.80 -2.75 6.40
C VAL A 102 -3.09 -2.54 7.72
N LEU A 103 -3.84 -2.17 8.75
CA LEU A 103 -3.32 -2.15 10.12
C LEU A 103 -3.41 -3.56 10.67
N VAL A 104 -2.32 -4.07 11.23
CA VAL A 104 -2.23 -5.42 11.78
C VAL A 104 -2.11 -5.31 13.30
N ASP A 105 -3.19 -5.62 14.00
CA ASP A 105 -3.16 -5.77 15.46
C ASP A 105 -2.67 -7.17 15.81
N THR A 106 -1.67 -7.25 16.69
CA THR A 106 -1.05 -8.52 17.06
C THR A 106 -1.36 -8.87 18.51
N PRO A 107 -1.49 -10.16 18.84
CA PRO A 107 -1.49 -10.60 20.23
C PRO A 107 -0.24 -10.11 20.98
N GLY A 108 -0.35 -9.98 22.30
CA GLY A 108 0.80 -9.73 23.16
C GLY A 108 1.79 -10.90 23.12
N LEU A 109 3.08 -10.57 23.12
CA LEU A 109 4.16 -11.55 22.92
C LEU A 109 4.43 -12.46 24.15
N SER A 110 3.78 -12.20 25.28
CA SER A 110 4.06 -12.88 26.55
C SER A 110 3.50 -14.30 26.68
N SER A 111 2.79 -14.85 25.69
CA SER A 111 2.09 -16.13 25.84
C SER A 111 1.85 -16.94 24.55
N ALA A 112 2.68 -16.78 23.52
CA ALA A 112 2.51 -17.58 22.30
C ALA A 112 3.16 -18.97 22.47
N VAL A 113 2.35 -20.01 22.61
CA VAL A 113 2.76 -21.41 22.36
C VAL A 113 3.45 -21.45 21.00
N LYS A 114 4.58 -22.16 20.86
CA LYS A 114 5.43 -22.23 19.63
C LYS A 114 4.67 -22.45 18.31
N GLU A 115 3.51 -23.12 18.35
CA GLU A 115 2.65 -23.34 17.18
C GLU A 115 1.91 -22.06 16.72
N HIS A 116 1.68 -21.10 17.63
CA HIS A 116 1.08 -19.79 17.36
C HIS A 116 2.07 -18.76 16.80
N GLU A 117 3.36 -18.91 17.09
CA GLU A 117 4.41 -18.00 16.65
C GLU A 117 4.54 -18.00 15.11
N ALA A 118 4.56 -19.18 14.47
CA ALA A 118 4.74 -19.26 13.02
C ALA A 118 3.65 -18.51 12.23
N ALA A 119 2.40 -18.53 12.70
CA ALA A 119 1.31 -17.78 12.09
C ALA A 119 1.48 -16.27 12.30
N LEU A 120 1.89 -15.84 13.50
CA LEU A 120 2.18 -14.45 13.81
C LEU A 120 3.34 -13.92 12.94
N PHE A 121 4.48 -14.62 12.94
CA PHE A 121 5.65 -14.25 12.15
C PHE A 121 5.36 -14.23 10.65
N LYS A 122 4.49 -15.10 10.12
CA LYS A 122 4.06 -15.04 8.73
C LYS A 122 3.44 -13.68 8.35
N TYR A 123 2.70 -13.03 9.24
CA TYR A 123 2.12 -11.72 8.97
C TYR A 123 3.08 -10.59 9.31
N LEU A 124 3.90 -10.73 10.35
CA LEU A 124 4.93 -9.74 10.68
C LEU A 124 5.99 -9.62 9.58
N HIS A 125 6.37 -10.74 8.95
CA HIS A 125 7.26 -10.78 7.78
C HIS A 125 6.67 -10.10 6.54
N LYS A 126 5.35 -9.87 6.49
CA LYS A 126 4.71 -9.12 5.41
C LYS A 126 4.60 -7.63 5.71
N ALA A 127 4.97 -7.20 6.91
CA ALA A 127 4.84 -5.81 7.31
C ALA A 127 5.85 -4.94 6.56
N ASP A 128 5.34 -3.90 5.91
CA ASP A 128 6.14 -2.83 5.31
C ASP A 128 6.68 -1.90 6.42
N LEU A 129 5.92 -1.72 7.50
CA LEU A 129 6.29 -0.97 8.69
C LEU A 129 5.95 -1.77 9.96
N LEU A 130 6.90 -1.86 10.87
CA LEU A 130 6.67 -2.32 12.23
C LEU A 130 6.55 -1.12 13.17
N VAL A 131 5.42 -0.99 13.85
CA VAL A 131 5.20 -0.03 14.94
C VAL A 131 5.33 -0.78 16.26
N PHE A 132 6.48 -0.66 16.90
CA PHE A 132 6.70 -1.26 18.22
C PHE A 132 6.09 -0.37 19.30
N VAL A 133 5.19 -0.90 20.13
CA VAL A 133 4.50 -0.19 21.20
C VAL A 133 5.03 -0.69 22.55
N ALA A 134 5.64 0.21 23.32
CA ALA A 134 6.24 -0.08 24.61
C ALA A 134 5.64 0.79 25.73
N PRO A 135 5.55 0.27 26.96
CA PRO A 135 5.18 1.04 28.14
C PRO A 135 6.27 2.07 28.52
N SER A 136 5.90 3.22 29.08
CA SER A 136 6.86 4.27 29.46
C SER A 136 7.81 3.89 30.61
N LEU A 137 7.40 3.04 31.55
CA LEU A 137 8.28 2.62 32.65
C LEU A 137 9.32 1.57 32.23
N ARG A 138 9.05 0.82 31.17
CA ARG A 138 9.94 -0.21 30.63
C ARG A 138 9.98 -0.11 29.09
N PRO A 139 10.48 1.00 28.55
CA PRO A 139 10.48 1.26 27.12
C PRO A 139 11.59 0.47 26.40
N TYR A 140 12.38 -0.30 27.14
CA TYR A 140 13.41 -1.18 26.60
C TYR A 140 13.71 -2.31 27.58
N THR A 141 13.78 -3.53 27.06
CA THR A 141 14.22 -4.73 27.79
C THR A 141 15.04 -5.62 26.86
N LYS A 142 15.74 -6.62 27.40
CA LYS A 142 16.47 -7.59 26.56
C LYS A 142 15.53 -8.48 25.75
N GLU A 143 14.33 -8.73 26.26
CA GLU A 143 13.27 -9.44 25.55
C GLU A 143 12.81 -8.67 24.31
N ILE A 144 12.61 -7.34 24.45
CA ILE A 144 12.28 -6.45 23.33
C ILE A 144 13.40 -6.43 22.30
N GLU A 145 14.66 -6.33 22.75
CA GLU A 145 15.84 -6.35 21.86
C GLU A 145 15.89 -7.63 21.02
N ASN A 146 15.75 -8.79 21.65
CA ASN A 146 15.83 -10.09 20.97
C ASN A 146 14.70 -10.25 19.94
N LEU A 147 13.49 -9.83 20.29
CA LEU A 147 12.37 -9.85 19.37
C LEU A 147 12.61 -8.92 18.16
N LEU A 148 13.03 -7.67 18.40
CA LEU A 148 13.26 -6.73 17.30
C LEU A 148 14.37 -7.24 16.37
N LYS A 149 15.43 -7.84 16.90
CA LYS A 149 16.45 -8.53 16.10
C LYS A 149 15.84 -9.62 15.22
N GLU A 150 15.05 -10.53 15.80
CA GLU A 150 14.41 -11.61 15.04
C GLU A 150 13.49 -11.09 13.93
N LEU A 151 12.73 -10.02 14.21
CA LEU A 151 11.80 -9.43 13.24
C LEU A 151 12.51 -8.67 12.12
N MET A 152 13.65 -8.06 12.41
CA MET A 152 14.40 -7.24 11.45
C MET A 152 15.46 -8.02 10.68
N GLU A 153 15.94 -9.17 11.18
CA GLU A 153 16.96 -10.00 10.52
C GLU A 153 16.57 -10.50 9.12
N LYS A 154 15.26 -10.68 8.86
CA LYS A 154 14.77 -11.38 7.66
C LYS A 154 14.21 -10.46 6.58
N HIS A 155 13.96 -9.18 6.88
CA HIS A 155 13.22 -8.28 5.98
C HIS A 155 13.69 -6.82 6.08
N SER A 156 13.61 -6.10 4.97
CA SER A 156 13.75 -4.63 4.94
C SER A 156 12.48 -3.96 5.48
N THR A 157 12.13 -4.24 6.73
CA THR A 157 10.97 -3.66 7.41
C THR A 157 11.41 -2.40 8.16
N GLN A 158 10.77 -1.27 7.85
CA GLN A 158 11.02 -0.03 8.59
C GLN A 158 10.52 -0.17 10.04
N LEU A 159 11.26 0.39 11.00
CA LEU A 159 10.86 0.44 12.39
C LEU A 159 10.38 1.84 12.78
N ALA A 160 9.19 1.93 13.38
CA ALA A 160 8.75 3.04 14.19
C ALA A 160 8.54 2.56 15.63
N TYR A 161 8.90 3.41 16.59
CA TYR A 161 8.79 3.09 18.01
C TYR A 161 7.79 4.03 18.67
N VAL A 162 6.88 3.49 19.47
CA VAL A 162 5.87 4.23 20.23
C VAL A 162 6.05 3.91 21.69
N ILE A 163 6.29 4.94 22.48
CA ILE A 163 6.31 4.87 23.94
C ILE A 163 4.96 5.37 24.44
N ASN A 164 4.14 4.45 24.91
CA ASN A 164 2.83 4.75 25.47
C ASN A 164 2.96 5.11 26.96
N ILE A 165 2.65 6.35 27.29
CA ILE A 165 2.73 6.89 28.65
C ILE A 165 1.38 6.69 29.34
N PHE A 166 1.16 5.59 30.06
CA PHE A 166 -0.13 5.32 30.73
C PHE A 166 -0.10 5.38 32.26
N GLU A 167 1.04 5.06 32.88
CA GLU A 167 1.19 5.00 34.34
C GLU A 167 1.23 6.38 34.99
N ASP A 168 2.06 7.28 34.46
CA ASP A 168 2.29 8.59 35.03
C ASP A 168 2.15 9.69 33.98
N PRO A 169 0.95 10.28 33.83
CA PRO A 169 0.74 11.43 32.95
C PRO A 169 1.39 12.72 33.49
N THR A 170 1.70 12.80 34.78
CA THR A 170 2.38 13.96 35.40
C THR A 170 3.87 13.98 35.11
N LEU A 171 4.47 12.83 34.77
CA LEU A 171 5.85 12.71 34.31
C LEU A 171 6.25 13.77 33.28
N TYR A 172 5.30 14.11 32.39
CA TYR A 172 5.47 15.15 31.37
C TYR A 172 5.38 16.58 31.92
N LEU A 173 4.44 16.84 32.83
CA LEU A 173 4.17 18.18 33.36
C LEU A 173 5.28 18.67 34.29
N GLU A 174 5.98 17.75 34.95
CA GLU A 174 7.05 18.08 35.89
C GLU A 174 8.37 18.46 35.20
N ASP A 175 8.73 17.74 34.14
CA ASP A 175 9.99 17.98 33.41
C ASP A 175 9.86 17.47 31.96
N PRO A 176 9.56 18.36 31.00
CA PRO A 176 9.46 18.00 29.59
C PRO A 176 10.72 17.31 29.04
N LYS A 177 11.91 17.60 29.60
CA LYS A 177 13.17 16.98 29.19
C LYS A 177 13.25 15.49 29.54
N LYS A 178 12.41 14.99 30.47
CA LYS A 178 12.33 13.55 30.76
C LYS A 178 11.91 12.75 29.53
N ILE A 179 11.00 13.28 28.71
CA ILE A 179 10.57 12.62 27.48
C ILE A 179 11.71 12.57 26.46
N ASP A 180 12.42 13.68 26.27
CA ASP A 180 13.55 13.72 25.34
C ASP A 180 14.64 12.72 25.74
N ARG A 181 15.01 12.70 27.02
CA ARG A 181 15.94 11.71 27.59
C ARG A 181 15.46 10.27 27.40
N LEU A 182 14.16 10.03 27.52
CA LEU A 182 13.58 8.70 27.31
C LEU A 182 13.72 8.26 25.84
N LYS A 183 13.41 9.16 24.89
CA LYS A 183 13.58 8.90 23.45
C LYS A 183 15.05 8.69 23.10
N GLU A 184 15.95 9.51 23.65
CA GLU A 184 17.40 9.38 23.48
C GLU A 184 17.90 8.04 24.01
N PHE A 185 17.48 7.65 25.22
CA PHE A 185 17.81 6.35 25.81
C PHE A 185 17.38 5.18 24.90
N VAL A 186 16.12 5.18 24.43
CA VAL A 186 15.63 4.12 23.54
C VAL A 186 16.41 4.14 22.22
N ARG A 187 16.65 5.31 21.62
CA ARG A 187 17.43 5.44 20.38
C ARG A 187 18.86 4.90 20.55
N GLU A 188 19.53 5.24 21.66
CA GLU A 188 20.87 4.76 21.98
C GLU A 188 20.87 3.23 22.06
N LYS A 189 19.93 2.63 22.79
CA LYS A 189 19.84 1.17 22.91
C LYS A 189 19.57 0.48 21.58
N LEU A 190 18.64 1.00 20.78
CA LEU A 190 18.33 0.45 19.46
C LEU A 190 19.53 0.59 18.49
N SER A 191 20.30 1.69 18.58
CA SER A 191 21.48 1.89 17.74
C SER A 191 22.61 0.88 17.95
N GLN A 192 22.56 0.12 19.04
CA GLN A 192 23.55 -0.93 19.34
C GLN A 192 23.39 -2.17 18.43
N PHE A 193 22.25 -2.34 17.77
CA PHE A 193 22.00 -3.49 16.90
C PHE A 193 21.30 -3.16 15.57
N LEU A 194 20.75 -1.96 15.42
CA LEU A 194 20.22 -1.48 14.14
C LEU A 194 21.34 -0.95 13.24
N SER A 195 21.13 -1.02 11.92
CA SER A 195 22.07 -0.39 10.97
C SER A 195 22.01 1.15 11.10
N SER A 196 23.06 1.84 10.65
CA SER A 196 23.10 3.31 10.67
C SER A 196 21.98 3.95 9.84
N GLU A 197 21.56 3.28 8.76
CA GLU A 197 20.43 3.71 7.92
C GLU A 197 19.09 3.52 8.65
N ASP A 198 18.88 2.38 9.31
CA ASP A 198 17.67 2.13 10.11
C ASP A 198 17.55 3.11 11.29
N VAL A 199 18.66 3.43 11.97
CA VAL A 199 18.68 4.40 13.07
C VAL A 199 18.35 5.80 12.57
N LYS A 200 18.79 6.17 11.36
CA LYS A 200 18.49 7.47 10.75
C LYS A 200 17.01 7.60 10.39
N ASP A 201 16.40 6.53 9.90
CA ASP A 201 14.99 6.48 9.53
C ASP A 201 14.05 6.19 10.72
N LEU A 202 14.61 5.83 11.88
CA LEU A 202 13.87 5.50 13.10
C LEU A 202 13.11 6.72 13.65
N LYS A 203 11.78 6.61 13.63
CA LYS A 203 10.87 7.54 14.30
C LYS A 203 10.49 7.00 15.66
N ILE A 204 10.64 7.83 16.70
CA ILE A 204 10.22 7.51 18.08
C ILE A 204 9.16 8.51 18.50
N PHE A 205 7.98 8.03 18.80
CA PHE A 205 6.83 8.82 19.24
C PHE A 205 6.51 8.54 20.71
N THR A 206 6.11 9.58 21.44
CA THR A 206 5.63 9.49 22.82
C THR A 206 4.27 10.15 22.97
N PHE A 207 3.29 9.41 23.48
CA PHE A 207 1.99 9.98 23.79
C PHE A 207 1.24 9.18 24.85
N ASN A 208 0.25 9.81 25.47
CA ASN A 208 -0.70 9.15 26.36
C ASN A 208 -2.05 9.03 25.64
N LEU A 209 -2.42 7.80 25.27
CA LEU A 209 -3.66 7.54 24.53
C LEU A 209 -4.92 8.02 25.26
N ARG A 210 -4.94 7.95 26.60
CA ARG A 210 -6.10 8.39 27.39
C ARG A 210 -6.27 9.90 27.33
N LEU A 211 -5.16 10.66 27.33
CA LEU A 211 -5.18 12.12 27.28
C LEU A 211 -5.49 12.63 25.88
N VAL A 212 -4.94 11.98 24.85
CA VAL A 212 -5.27 12.25 23.45
C VAL A 212 -6.78 12.13 23.22
N ARG A 213 -7.40 11.04 23.69
CA ARG A 213 -8.86 10.84 23.57
C ARG A 213 -9.69 11.85 24.34
N LYS A 214 -9.19 12.36 25.47
CA LYS A 214 -9.89 13.37 26.29
C LYS A 214 -9.78 14.79 25.73
N GLY A 215 -8.82 15.07 24.83
CA GLY A 215 -8.60 16.41 24.28
C GLY A 215 -8.17 17.44 25.34
N ASP A 216 -7.48 16.99 26.41
CA ASP A 216 -7.09 17.87 27.52
C ASP A 216 -5.96 18.82 27.08
N LYS A 217 -6.26 20.13 27.04
CA LYS A 217 -5.34 21.18 26.57
C LYS A 217 -4.05 21.29 27.38
N ARG A 218 -4.01 20.76 28.62
CA ARG A 218 -2.79 20.73 29.44
C ARG A 218 -1.68 19.87 28.85
N TYR A 219 -2.04 18.95 27.95
CA TYR A 219 -1.13 17.98 27.35
C TYR A 219 -1.01 18.17 25.83
N LEU A 220 -1.10 19.43 25.38
CA LEU A 220 -1.14 19.79 23.96
C LEU A 220 0.04 19.21 23.17
N GLU A 221 1.22 19.12 23.76
CA GLU A 221 2.41 18.56 23.10
C GLU A 221 2.29 17.04 22.85
N LEU A 222 1.76 16.27 23.81
CA LEU A 222 1.47 14.84 23.60
C LEU A 222 0.37 14.62 22.56
N VAL A 223 -0.60 15.55 22.48
CA VAL A 223 -1.63 15.53 21.43
C VAL A 223 -1.00 15.83 20.08
N LYS A 224 -0.15 16.86 19.97
CA LYS A 224 0.56 17.20 18.74
C LYS A 224 1.43 16.04 18.24
N GLU A 225 2.15 15.39 19.14
CA GLU A 225 3.00 14.25 18.78
C GLU A 225 2.16 13.05 18.28
N PHE A 226 0.96 12.85 18.83
CA PHE A 226 0.02 11.87 18.27
C PHE A 226 -0.49 12.29 16.88
N GLU A 227 -0.77 13.57 16.64
CA GLU A 227 -1.13 14.07 15.31
C GLU A 227 0.02 13.86 14.30
N GLU A 228 1.27 14.07 14.71
CA GLU A 228 2.46 13.75 13.90
C GLU A 228 2.56 12.26 13.60
N PHE A 229 2.31 11.39 14.59
CA PHE A 229 2.23 9.95 14.37
C PHE A 229 1.14 9.58 13.36
N LYS A 230 -0.06 10.19 13.46
CA LYS A 230 -1.14 9.95 12.49
C LYS A 230 -0.73 10.35 11.07
N LYS A 231 -0.10 11.51 10.89
CA LYS A 231 0.41 11.98 9.59
C LYS A 231 1.50 11.05 9.06
N PHE A 232 2.42 10.62 9.92
CA PHE A 232 3.44 9.65 9.54
C PHE A 232 2.83 8.36 8.99
N ILE A 233 1.82 7.81 9.67
CA ILE A 233 1.15 6.57 9.24
C ILE A 233 0.33 6.75 7.96
N PHE A 234 -0.54 7.76 7.90
CA PHE A 234 -1.51 7.91 6.81
C PHE A 234 -0.95 8.64 5.59
N ASP A 235 0.00 9.55 5.77
CA ASP A 235 0.53 10.37 4.70
C ASP A 235 1.91 9.85 4.26
N GLU A 236 2.89 9.79 5.16
CA GLU A 236 4.28 9.47 4.78
C GLU A 236 4.47 7.99 4.41
N VAL A 237 4.08 7.08 5.29
CA VAL A 237 4.28 5.64 5.11
C VAL A 237 3.44 5.11 3.95
N ALA A 238 2.18 5.52 3.89
CA ALA A 238 1.28 5.16 2.80
C ALA A 238 1.82 5.61 1.44
N GLU A 239 2.32 6.85 1.33
CA GLU A 239 2.90 7.35 0.08
C GLU A 239 4.21 6.66 -0.30
N LYS A 240 5.14 6.48 0.66
CA LYS A 240 6.45 5.86 0.41
C LYS A 240 6.27 4.43 -0.08
N ALA A 241 5.44 3.64 0.61
CA ALA A 241 5.19 2.27 0.23
C ALA A 241 4.39 2.16 -1.09
N LYS A 242 3.44 3.08 -1.35
CA LYS A 242 2.78 3.19 -2.66
C LYS A 242 3.78 3.46 -3.79
N LYS A 243 4.74 4.37 -3.60
CA LYS A 243 5.78 4.70 -4.59
C LYS A 243 6.70 3.50 -4.86
N LEU A 244 7.16 2.79 -3.83
CA LEU A 244 8.03 1.62 -3.96
C LEU A 244 7.32 0.45 -4.65
N LYS A 245 6.10 0.11 -4.21
CA LYS A 245 5.30 -0.94 -4.85
C LYS A 245 4.95 -0.57 -6.29
N PHE A 246 4.63 0.70 -6.56
CA PHE A 246 4.40 1.20 -7.92
C PHE A 246 5.63 1.04 -8.81
N ALA A 247 6.83 1.36 -8.30
CA ALA A 247 8.07 1.16 -9.05
C ALA A 247 8.29 -0.32 -9.41
N SER A 248 8.03 -1.23 -8.46
CA SER A 248 8.12 -2.69 -8.70
C SER A 248 7.11 -3.17 -9.76
N ILE A 249 5.85 -2.74 -9.66
CA ILE A 249 4.82 -3.08 -10.64
C ILE A 249 5.16 -2.51 -12.02
N LYS A 250 5.62 -1.26 -12.07
CA LYS A 250 6.09 -0.62 -13.32
C LYS A 250 7.20 -1.45 -13.96
N GLU A 251 8.17 -1.92 -13.19
CA GLU A 251 9.26 -2.76 -13.69
C GLU A 251 8.73 -4.10 -14.24
N LYS A 252 7.82 -4.77 -13.52
CA LYS A 252 7.18 -6.02 -13.98
C LYS A 252 6.41 -5.81 -15.29
N LEU A 253 5.61 -4.74 -15.37
CA LEU A 253 4.87 -4.37 -16.58
C LEU A 253 5.79 -4.02 -17.74
N LEU A 254 6.87 -3.27 -17.50
CA LEU A 254 7.87 -2.96 -18.53
C LEU A 254 8.53 -4.23 -19.06
N LYS A 255 8.91 -5.16 -18.17
CA LYS A 255 9.44 -6.47 -18.57
C LYS A 255 8.45 -7.24 -19.44
N LEU A 256 7.18 -7.30 -19.04
CA LEU A 256 6.12 -7.93 -19.81
C LEU A 256 5.97 -7.28 -21.19
N LEU A 257 5.85 -5.95 -21.26
CA LEU A 257 5.70 -5.20 -22.52
C LEU A 257 6.92 -5.31 -23.44
N SER A 258 8.10 -5.51 -22.85
CA SER A 258 9.34 -5.78 -23.58
C SER A 258 9.53 -7.25 -23.99
N SER A 259 8.60 -8.13 -23.60
CA SER A 259 8.68 -9.54 -23.98
C SER A 259 8.65 -9.71 -25.50
N ARG A 260 9.40 -10.70 -25.98
CA ARG A 260 9.53 -11.00 -27.40
C ARG A 260 8.18 -11.19 -28.08
N GLU A 261 7.25 -11.88 -27.43
CA GLU A 261 5.90 -12.10 -27.97
C GLU A 261 5.15 -10.79 -28.22
N ILE A 262 5.16 -9.86 -27.25
CA ILE A 262 4.49 -8.56 -27.38
C ILE A 262 5.17 -7.71 -28.45
N GLN A 263 6.51 -7.73 -28.52
CA GLN A 263 7.25 -7.00 -29.56
C GLN A 263 6.90 -7.50 -30.97
N GLU A 264 6.86 -8.81 -31.19
CA GLU A 264 6.50 -9.39 -32.50
C GLU A 264 5.07 -9.04 -32.91
N LYS A 265 4.11 -9.03 -31.97
CA LYS A 265 2.73 -8.61 -32.23
C LYS A 265 2.65 -7.11 -32.55
N LYS A 266 3.40 -6.27 -31.83
CA LYS A 266 3.45 -4.83 -32.07
C LYS A 266 4.00 -4.50 -33.46
N GLU A 267 5.04 -5.19 -33.90
CA GLU A 267 5.59 -5.04 -35.26
C GLU A 267 4.61 -5.49 -36.34
N LYS A 268 3.97 -6.67 -36.16
CA LYS A 268 2.94 -7.15 -37.09
C LYS A 268 1.79 -6.15 -37.23
N PHE A 269 1.32 -5.60 -36.11
CA PHE A 269 0.26 -4.59 -36.10
C PHE A 269 0.67 -3.32 -36.86
N LYS A 270 1.88 -2.80 -36.61
CA LYS A 270 2.44 -1.64 -37.33
C LYS A 270 2.50 -1.89 -38.84
N ASN A 271 2.95 -3.08 -39.25
CA ASN A 271 3.01 -3.47 -40.67
C ASN A 271 1.61 -3.56 -41.31
N LEU A 272 0.63 -4.10 -40.59
CA LEU A 272 -0.76 -4.15 -41.04
C LEU A 272 -1.36 -2.75 -41.20
N GLN A 273 -1.12 -1.86 -40.25
CA GLN A 273 -1.57 -0.46 -40.34
C GLN A 273 -0.98 0.24 -41.57
N GLN A 274 0.31 0.06 -41.84
CA GLN A 274 0.97 0.63 -43.02
C GLN A 274 0.44 0.04 -44.34
N LYS A 275 0.13 -1.26 -44.37
CA LYS A 275 -0.55 -1.87 -45.53
C LYS A 275 -1.95 -1.30 -45.72
N LEU A 276 -2.69 -1.11 -44.64
CA LEU A 276 -4.06 -0.59 -44.68
C LEU A 276 -4.11 0.86 -45.16
N SER A 277 -3.18 1.72 -44.72
CA SER A 277 -3.06 3.09 -45.24
C SER A 277 -2.74 3.11 -46.73
N THR A 278 -1.85 2.23 -47.19
CA THR A 278 -1.50 2.10 -48.61
C THR A 278 -2.70 1.64 -49.45
N LEU A 279 -3.49 0.69 -48.95
CA LEU A 279 -4.71 0.23 -49.62
C LEU A 279 -5.79 1.31 -49.68
N LYS A 280 -5.96 2.09 -48.60
CA LYS A 280 -6.86 3.25 -48.59
C LYS A 280 -6.46 4.29 -49.64
N ALA A 281 -5.18 4.65 -49.71
CA ALA A 281 -4.67 5.58 -50.73
C ALA A 281 -4.88 5.04 -52.15
N LYS A 282 -4.61 3.76 -52.40
CA LYS A 282 -4.88 3.13 -53.71
C LYS A 282 -6.36 3.16 -54.07
N LYS A 283 -7.26 2.89 -53.13
CA LYS A 283 -8.72 2.96 -53.34
C LYS A 283 -9.16 4.36 -53.74
N GLU A 284 -8.65 5.40 -53.07
CA GLU A 284 -8.93 6.79 -53.43
C GLU A 284 -8.44 7.13 -54.85
N SER A 285 -7.24 6.68 -55.24
CA SER A 285 -6.73 6.89 -56.60
C SER A 285 -7.60 6.20 -57.66
N ILE A 286 -8.05 4.97 -57.40
CA ILE A 286 -8.95 4.25 -58.32
C ILE A 286 -10.29 4.98 -58.46
N ASN A 287 -10.86 5.46 -57.35
CA ASN A 287 -12.11 6.21 -57.38
C ASN A 287 -11.98 7.51 -58.20
N LYS A 288 -10.87 8.24 -58.05
CA LYS A 288 -10.59 9.42 -58.88
C LYS A 288 -10.49 9.08 -60.36
N LEU A 289 -9.78 7.99 -60.70
CA LEU A 289 -9.67 7.54 -62.09
C LEU A 289 -11.05 7.20 -62.68
N ALA A 290 -11.89 6.51 -61.91
CA ALA A 290 -13.24 6.14 -62.35
C ALA A 290 -14.12 7.38 -62.58
N GLU A 291 -14.01 8.42 -61.75
CA GLU A 291 -14.71 9.69 -61.97
C GLU A 291 -14.21 10.40 -63.23
N GLN A 292 -12.90 10.41 -63.48
CA GLN A 292 -12.32 11.00 -64.69
C GLN A 292 -12.81 10.28 -65.95
N PHE A 293 -12.75 8.95 -65.98
CA PHE A 293 -13.27 8.16 -67.11
C PHE A 293 -14.76 8.43 -67.36
N LYS A 294 -15.56 8.56 -66.30
CA LYS A 294 -16.99 8.86 -66.43
C LYS A 294 -17.23 10.25 -67.02
N GLN A 295 -16.42 11.25 -66.66
CA GLN A 295 -16.50 12.59 -67.26
C GLN A 295 -16.05 12.60 -68.72
N GLU A 296 -14.99 11.87 -69.07
CA GLU A 296 -14.50 11.76 -70.45
C GLU A 296 -15.54 11.09 -71.36
N GLU A 297 -16.19 10.02 -70.92
CA GLU A 297 -17.28 9.40 -71.70
C GLU A 297 -18.47 10.34 -71.90
N LEU A 298 -18.88 11.06 -70.85
CA LEU A 298 -19.96 12.05 -70.96
C LEU A 298 -19.62 13.14 -71.99
N GLN A 299 -18.39 13.67 -71.96
CA GLN A 299 -17.93 14.65 -72.95
C GLN A 299 -17.87 14.09 -74.36
N ASN A 300 -17.48 12.82 -74.54
CA ASN A 300 -17.48 12.17 -75.84
C ASN A 300 -18.90 11.97 -76.37
N ILE A 301 -19.85 11.56 -75.53
CA ILE A 301 -21.27 11.45 -75.90
C ILE A 301 -21.82 12.82 -76.31
N GLU A 302 -21.54 13.88 -75.54
CA GLU A 302 -21.93 15.25 -75.88
C GLU A 302 -21.35 15.70 -77.23
N LYS A 303 -20.06 15.42 -77.49
CA LYS A 303 -19.45 15.70 -78.79
C LYS A 303 -20.16 14.99 -79.94
N ILE A 304 -20.48 13.70 -79.79
CA ILE A 304 -21.17 12.92 -80.82
C ILE A 304 -22.55 13.53 -81.08
N LEU A 305 -23.33 13.82 -80.02
CA LEU A 305 -24.66 14.41 -80.15
C LEU A 305 -24.62 15.76 -80.89
N ASN A 306 -23.64 16.63 -80.58
CA ASN A 306 -23.43 17.91 -81.27
C ASN A 306 -22.94 17.79 -82.72
N THR A 307 -22.59 16.59 -83.18
CA THR A 307 -22.21 16.34 -84.58
C THR A 307 -23.40 15.89 -85.43
N PHE A 308 -24.46 15.35 -84.81
CA PHE A 308 -25.64 14.80 -85.48
C PHE A 308 -26.88 15.69 -85.40
N PHE A 309 -26.89 16.70 -84.52
CA PHE A 309 -27.92 17.73 -84.39
C PHE A 309 -27.31 19.11 -84.62
#